data_AF-A0A539D814-F1
#
_entry.id   AF-A0A539D814-F1
#
_cell.length_a   1.000
_cell.length_b   1.000
_cell.length_c   1.000
_cell.angle_alpha   90.00
_cell.angle_beta   90.00
_cell.angle_gamma   90.00
#
_symmetry.space_group_name_H-M   'P 1'
#
loop_
_entity.id
_entity.type
_entity.pdbx_description
1 polymer ?
#
loop_
_entity_poly.entity_id
_entity_poly.type
_entity_poly.pdbx_seq_one_letter_code
_entity_poly.pdbx_strand_id
1 'polypeptide(L)'
;MPIRSLLIPTLCAATALAACGDGVRISSTRSENNDAKGVLKVVETLQCPQTMGSLTRKGSASAGGTVCTYVGPKGAEVTLQLVALDGKTPANVLKTFEQRLSADLPRAMAAIDAAEARAQADAAAVEADAAGAAA
;
A
#
# COMPACT_ATOMS: atom_id res chain seq x y z
N MET A 1 64.35 33.90 -7.04
CA MET A 1 65.30 33.02 -6.33
C MET A 1 65.25 33.41 -4.85
N PRO A 2 65.20 32.51 -3.86
CA PRO A 2 65.54 31.06 -3.80
C PRO A 2 64.26 30.19 -3.62
N ILE A 3 64.12 28.89 -3.93
CA ILE A 3 64.90 27.64 -3.92
C ILE A 3 65.16 27.03 -2.51
N ARG A 4 64.70 25.76 -2.38
CA ARG A 4 64.93 24.70 -1.37
C ARG A 4 63.91 24.59 -0.25
N SER A 5 63.03 23.58 -0.29
CA SER A 5 63.26 22.15 0.03
C SER A 5 63.35 21.92 1.53
N LEU A 6 62.38 21.22 2.14
CA LEU A 6 62.43 19.78 2.44
C LEU A 6 61.32 19.42 3.45
N LEU A 7 60.80 18.18 3.36
CA LEU A 7 60.05 17.40 4.38
C LEU A 7 58.52 17.65 4.45
N ILE A 8 57.61 16.81 3.91
CA ILE A 8 57.32 15.36 4.12
C ILE A 8 56.95 15.09 5.59
N PRO A 9 55.91 14.32 5.97
CA PRO A 9 54.52 14.15 5.51
C PRO A 9 53.53 14.03 6.71
N THR A 10 52.56 14.91 6.88
CA THR A 10 51.46 14.72 7.85
C THR A 10 50.25 15.45 7.28
N LEU A 11 49.04 14.95 7.24
CA LEU A 11 48.44 13.71 7.69
C LEU A 11 47.09 13.71 6.97
N CYS A 12 46.64 12.56 6.52
CA CYS A 12 45.36 12.35 5.85
C CYS A 12 44.21 13.18 6.46
N ALA A 13 43.58 14.04 5.64
CA ALA A 13 42.25 14.52 5.95
C ALA A 13 41.49 14.85 4.65
N ALA A 14 40.44 14.05 4.42
CA ALA A 14 39.30 14.34 3.57
C ALA A 14 39.52 14.38 2.06
N THR A 15 39.87 13.22 1.50
CA THR A 15 39.31 12.77 0.22
C THR A 15 37.79 12.67 0.34
N ALA A 16 37.04 13.68 -0.13
CA ALA A 16 35.61 13.54 -0.40
C ALA A 16 35.04 14.58 -1.40
N LEU A 17 35.86 15.16 -2.29
CA LEU A 17 35.36 15.83 -3.49
C LEU A 17 35.48 14.90 -4.71
N ALA A 18 34.66 13.86 -4.70
CA ALA A 18 34.22 13.16 -5.91
C ALA A 18 32.70 13.33 -6.03
N ALA A 19 32.28 14.60 -6.16
CA ALA A 19 30.99 14.95 -6.75
C ALA A 19 31.21 15.21 -8.24
N CYS A 20 30.28 14.75 -9.06
CA CYS A 20 30.24 14.77 -10.53
C CYS A 20 31.07 13.67 -11.21
N GLY A 21 30.49 12.48 -11.34
CA GLY A 21 31.06 11.47 -12.23
C GLY A 21 30.42 10.09 -12.26
N ASP A 22 29.23 9.86 -11.72
CA ASP A 22 28.56 8.56 -11.87
C ASP A 22 27.17 8.79 -12.45
N GLY A 23 27.11 8.80 -13.77
CA GLY A 23 25.86 8.57 -14.48
C GLY A 23 25.27 7.28 -13.94
N VAL A 24 24.05 7.35 -13.43
CA VAL A 24 23.30 6.17 -13.00
C VAL A 24 23.24 5.20 -14.18
N ARG A 25 24.18 4.25 -14.21
CA ARG A 25 24.06 3.01 -14.96
C ARG A 25 22.93 2.29 -14.26
N ILE A 26 21.71 2.55 -14.72
CA ILE A 26 20.65 1.56 -14.65
C ILE A 26 21.21 0.39 -15.44
N SER A 27 21.91 -0.53 -14.77
CA SER A 27 22.00 -1.90 -15.23
C SER A 27 20.56 -2.38 -15.21
N SER A 28 19.85 -2.13 -16.33
CA SER A 28 18.70 -2.92 -16.69
C SER A 28 19.20 -4.35 -16.69
N THR A 29 19.01 -5.05 -15.59
CA THR A 29 18.73 -6.48 -15.63
C THR A 29 17.40 -6.61 -16.35
N ARG A 30 17.40 -6.35 -17.66
CA ARG A 30 16.58 -7.14 -18.55
C ARG A 30 17.09 -8.55 -18.32
N SER A 31 16.42 -9.27 -17.43
CA SER A 31 16.25 -10.69 -17.68
C SER A 31 15.59 -10.73 -19.04
N GLU A 32 16.42 -10.83 -20.08
CA GLU A 32 15.97 -11.04 -21.44
C GLU A 32 15.40 -12.44 -21.47
N ASN A 33 14.15 -12.55 -21.01
CA ASN A 33 13.29 -13.65 -21.35
C ASN A 33 13.01 -13.50 -22.85
N ASN A 34 13.90 -14.08 -23.65
CA ASN A 34 13.82 -14.12 -25.11
C ASN A 34 12.64 -14.98 -25.63
N ASP A 35 11.69 -15.35 -24.75
CA ASP A 35 10.49 -16.14 -25.04
C ASP A 35 9.18 -15.34 -24.93
N ALA A 36 9.21 -14.03 -25.22
CA ALA A 36 7.99 -13.24 -25.34
C ALA A 36 8.01 -12.29 -26.55
N LYS A 37 8.44 -12.78 -27.72
CA LYS A 37 8.09 -12.20 -29.03
C LYS A 37 6.63 -12.52 -29.39
N GLY A 38 5.71 -12.19 -28.49
CA GLY A 38 4.29 -12.51 -28.63
C GLY A 38 3.45 -11.32 -28.22
N VAL A 39 3.12 -10.49 -29.21
CA VAL A 39 2.05 -9.47 -29.22
C VAL A 39 2.19 -8.40 -28.14
N LEU A 40 2.24 -7.13 -28.55
CA LEU A 40 1.91 -6.01 -27.67
C LEU A 40 0.51 -6.28 -27.12
N LYS A 41 0.46 -6.89 -25.93
CA LYS A 41 -0.79 -7.24 -25.28
C LYS A 41 -1.44 -5.92 -24.94
N VAL A 42 -2.39 -5.51 -25.76
CA VAL A 42 -3.33 -4.44 -25.42
C VAL A 42 -3.87 -4.86 -24.07
N VAL A 43 -3.51 -4.09 -23.04
CA VAL A 43 -4.07 -4.26 -21.71
C VAL A 43 -5.50 -3.73 -21.81
N GLU A 44 -6.35 -4.52 -22.47
CA GLU A 44 -7.75 -4.24 -22.81
C GLU A 44 -8.63 -4.17 -21.55
N THR A 45 -8.10 -4.64 -20.43
CA THR A 45 -8.80 -4.66 -19.15
C THR A 45 -7.82 -4.28 -18.05
N LEU A 46 -8.27 -3.41 -17.15
CA LEU A 46 -7.57 -3.12 -15.90
C LEU A 46 -7.33 -4.46 -15.19
N GLN A 47 -6.10 -4.97 -15.25
CA GLN A 47 -5.76 -6.28 -14.69
C GLN A 47 -5.37 -6.09 -13.23
N CYS A 48 -6.26 -6.47 -12.31
CA CYS A 48 -5.92 -6.48 -10.90
C CYS A 48 -4.76 -7.46 -10.62
N PRO A 49 -3.71 -7.02 -9.92
CA PRO A 49 -2.60 -7.88 -9.58
C PRO A 49 -3.06 -9.05 -8.69
N GLN A 50 -2.33 -10.17 -8.72
CA GLN A 50 -2.65 -11.32 -7.86
C GLN A 50 -2.42 -11.00 -6.38
N THR A 51 -1.44 -10.14 -6.10
CA THR A 51 -1.06 -9.72 -4.75
C THR A 51 -0.84 -8.21 -4.72
N MET A 52 -1.16 -7.60 -3.58
CA MET A 52 -0.89 -6.19 -3.29
C MET A 52 -0.34 -6.09 -1.86
N GLY A 53 0.98 -6.03 -1.72
CA GLY A 53 1.63 -6.08 -0.41
C GLY A 53 1.34 -7.40 0.31
N SER A 54 0.74 -7.33 1.50
CA SER A 54 0.29 -8.49 2.29
C SER A 54 -1.09 -9.01 1.91
N LEU A 55 -1.75 -8.40 0.92
CA LEU A 55 -3.10 -8.74 0.49
C LEU A 55 -3.06 -9.72 -0.70
N THR A 56 -3.84 -10.79 -0.65
CA THR A 56 -3.98 -11.79 -1.73
C THR A 56 -5.36 -11.69 -2.38
N ARG A 57 -5.45 -11.72 -3.71
CA ARG A 57 -6.74 -11.56 -4.38
C ARG A 57 -7.67 -12.74 -4.07
N LYS A 58 -8.86 -12.43 -3.59
CA LYS A 58 -9.95 -13.38 -3.36
C LYS A 58 -10.80 -13.45 -4.64
N GLY A 59 -10.49 -14.41 -5.51
CA GLY A 59 -11.26 -14.67 -6.72
C GLY A 59 -10.82 -13.90 -7.97
N SER A 60 -11.70 -13.84 -8.97
CA SER A 60 -11.50 -13.11 -10.22
C SER A 60 -11.92 -11.65 -10.09
N ALA A 61 -11.38 -10.81 -10.97
CA ALA A 61 -11.77 -9.41 -11.04
C ALA A 61 -13.23 -9.28 -11.54
N SER A 62 -14.01 -8.45 -10.85
CA SER A 62 -15.40 -8.11 -11.18
C SER A 62 -15.47 -6.78 -11.93
N ALA A 63 -16.64 -6.47 -12.51
CA ALA A 63 -16.91 -5.24 -13.27
C ALA A 63 -15.85 -4.96 -14.36
N GLY A 64 -15.57 -5.97 -15.20
CA GLY A 64 -14.64 -5.83 -16.33
C GLY A 64 -13.16 -5.67 -15.94
N GLY A 65 -12.78 -6.05 -14.72
CA GLY A 65 -11.40 -5.92 -14.23
C GLY A 65 -11.21 -4.79 -13.23
N THR A 66 -12.22 -3.95 -13.02
CA THR A 66 -12.07 -2.72 -12.22
C THR A 66 -12.27 -2.93 -10.73
N VAL A 67 -12.87 -4.03 -10.29
CA VAL A 67 -13.13 -4.29 -8.87
C VAL A 67 -12.55 -5.62 -8.46
N CYS A 68 -11.70 -5.61 -7.42
CA CYS A 68 -11.03 -6.80 -6.93
C CYS A 68 -11.03 -6.87 -5.41
N THR A 69 -11.56 -7.96 -4.89
CA THR A 69 -11.51 -8.25 -3.46
C THR A 69 -10.18 -8.91 -3.13
N TYR A 70 -9.55 -8.47 -2.06
CA TYR A 70 -8.34 -9.04 -1.50
C TYR A 70 -8.58 -9.43 -0.05
N VAL A 71 -7.87 -10.46 0.39
CA VAL A 71 -7.81 -10.91 1.77
C VAL A 71 -6.45 -10.58 2.36
N GLY A 72 -6.45 -9.98 3.53
CA GLY A 72 -5.28 -9.68 4.33
C GLY A 72 -5.06 -10.68 5.46
N PRO A 73 -3.97 -10.51 6.22
CA PRO A 73 -3.73 -11.30 7.42
C PRO A 73 -4.91 -11.16 8.40
N LYS A 74 -5.23 -12.25 9.11
CA LYS A 74 -6.37 -12.34 10.05
C LYS A 74 -7.76 -12.26 9.40
N GLY A 75 -7.87 -12.50 8.09
CA GLY A 75 -9.17 -12.60 7.40
C GLY A 75 -9.82 -11.25 7.08
N ALA A 76 -9.08 -10.14 7.20
CA ALA A 76 -9.56 -8.85 6.76
C ALA A 76 -9.82 -8.85 5.24
N GLU A 77 -10.95 -8.30 4.79
CA GLU A 77 -11.28 -8.19 3.37
C GLU A 77 -11.20 -6.74 2.92
N VAL A 78 -10.52 -6.50 1.80
CA VAL A 78 -10.33 -5.17 1.21
C VAL A 78 -10.78 -5.22 -0.24
N THR A 79 -11.62 -4.30 -0.67
CA THR A 79 -12.02 -4.19 -2.08
C THR A 79 -11.24 -3.06 -2.74
N LEU A 80 -10.41 -3.40 -3.72
CA LEU A 80 -9.71 -2.46 -4.59
C LEU A 80 -10.62 -2.09 -5.77
N GLN A 81 -10.81 -0.79 -5.98
CA GLN A 81 -11.57 -0.26 -7.12
C GLN A 81 -10.66 0.61 -7.99
N LEU A 82 -10.48 0.19 -9.24
CA LEU A 82 -9.80 0.96 -10.28
C LEU A 82 -10.80 1.90 -10.95
N VAL A 83 -10.43 3.16 -11.11
CA VAL A 83 -11.29 4.20 -11.68
C VAL A 83 -10.56 4.88 -12.81
N ALA A 84 -11.21 4.98 -13.97
CA ALA A 84 -10.68 5.72 -15.10
C ALA A 84 -10.69 7.23 -14.78
N LEU A 85 -9.63 7.93 -15.19
CA LEU A 85 -9.52 9.36 -14.96
C LEU A 85 -10.22 10.20 -16.03
N ASP A 86 -10.39 9.69 -17.25
CA ASP A 86 -11.13 10.34 -18.35
C ASP A 86 -10.78 11.83 -18.55
N GLY A 87 -9.48 12.15 -18.52
CA GLY A 87 -8.97 13.52 -18.68
C GLY A 87 -9.11 14.41 -17.43
N LYS A 88 -9.64 13.89 -16.32
CA LYS A 88 -9.72 14.58 -15.03
C LYS A 88 -8.45 14.32 -14.21
N THR A 89 -8.19 15.20 -13.25
CA THR A 89 -7.11 14.99 -12.29
C THR A 89 -7.51 13.91 -11.27
N PRO A 90 -6.54 13.13 -10.74
CA PRO A 90 -6.80 12.14 -9.69
C PRO A 90 -7.56 12.72 -8.48
N ALA A 91 -7.22 13.94 -8.06
CA ALA A 91 -7.88 14.61 -6.95
C ALA A 91 -9.39 14.85 -7.21
N ASN A 92 -9.77 15.22 -8.43
CA ASN A 92 -11.18 15.43 -8.78
C ASN A 92 -11.98 14.13 -8.80
N VAL A 93 -11.37 13.04 -9.30
CA VAL A 93 -12.02 11.73 -9.30
C VAL A 93 -12.17 11.20 -7.87
N LEU A 94 -11.12 11.30 -7.06
CA LEU A 94 -11.10 10.83 -5.68
C LEU A 94 -12.08 11.57 -4.78
N LYS A 95 -12.27 12.88 -4.98
CA LYS A 95 -13.19 13.71 -4.19
C LYS A 95 -14.61 13.14 -4.10
N THR A 96 -15.11 12.51 -5.16
CA THR A 96 -16.46 11.91 -5.17
C THR A 96 -16.53 10.67 -4.27
N PHE A 97 -15.43 9.92 -4.15
CA PHE A 97 -15.34 8.77 -3.25
C PHE A 97 -15.20 9.23 -1.80
N GLU A 98 -14.38 10.23 -1.55
CA GLU A 98 -14.21 10.84 -0.22
C GLU A 98 -15.54 11.39 0.31
N GLN A 99 -16.33 12.07 -0.54
CA GLN A 99 -17.64 12.59 -0.16
C GLN A 99 -18.61 11.47 0.24
N ARG A 100 -18.66 10.38 -0.53
CA ARG A 100 -19.50 9.22 -0.20
C ARG A 100 -19.03 8.54 1.08
N LEU A 101 -17.73 8.29 1.21
CA LEU A 101 -17.16 7.68 2.42
C LEU A 101 -17.44 8.53 3.66
N SER A 102 -17.28 9.85 3.56
CA SER A 102 -17.55 10.78 4.67
C SER A 102 -19.01 10.79 5.08
N ALA A 103 -19.94 10.58 4.14
CA ALA A 103 -21.37 10.47 4.43
C ALA A 103 -21.72 9.16 5.13
N ASP A 104 -21.07 8.06 4.79
CA ASP A 104 -21.35 6.73 5.33
C ASP A 104 -20.66 6.47 6.69
N LEU A 105 -19.51 7.11 6.92
CA LEU A 105 -18.65 6.85 8.08
C LEU A 105 -19.33 7.05 9.45
N PRO A 106 -20.11 8.11 9.71
CA PRO A 106 -20.79 8.29 10.99
C PRO A 106 -21.74 7.14 11.32
N ARG A 107 -22.44 6.60 10.31
CA ARG A 107 -23.35 5.46 10.50
C ARG A 107 -22.58 4.18 10.81
N ALA A 108 -21.45 3.97 10.14
CA ALA A 108 -20.59 2.82 10.42
C ALA A 108 -20.03 2.88 11.85
N MET A 109 -19.59 4.05 12.30
CA MET A 109 -19.12 4.25 13.69
C MET A 109 -20.22 3.96 14.71
N ALA A 110 -21.42 4.51 14.53
CA ALA A 110 -22.53 4.25 15.43
C ALA A 110 -22.90 2.76 15.52
N ALA A 111 -22.75 2.01 14.42
CA ALA A 111 -22.98 0.56 14.41
C ALA A 111 -21.91 -0.21 15.20
N ILE A 112 -20.65 0.23 15.14
CA ILE A 112 -19.54 -0.35 15.92
C ILE A 112 -19.77 -0.08 17.41
N ASP A 113 -20.05 1.18 17.79
CA ASP A 113 -20.31 1.56 19.19
C ASP A 113 -21.49 0.77 19.78
N ALA A 114 -22.56 0.61 18.99
CA ALA A 114 -23.72 -0.18 19.42
C ALA A 114 -23.40 -1.68 19.57
N ALA A 115 -22.51 -2.24 18.73
CA ALA A 115 -22.07 -3.62 18.86
C ALA A 115 -21.20 -3.82 20.10
N GLU A 116 -20.30 -2.88 20.39
CA GLU A 116 -19.46 -2.90 21.60
C GLU A 116 -20.31 -2.77 22.88
N ALA A 117 -21.29 -1.86 22.90
CA ALA A 117 -22.20 -1.71 24.03
C ALA A 117 -23.01 -2.98 24.31
N ARG A 118 -23.47 -3.67 23.25
CA ARG A 118 -24.14 -4.97 23.38
C ARG A 118 -23.21 -6.04 23.96
N ALA A 119 -21.99 -6.14 23.44
CA ALA A 119 -21.01 -7.09 23.94
C ALA A 119 -20.67 -6.86 25.43
N GLN A 120 -20.59 -5.61 25.86
CA GLN A 120 -20.37 -5.25 27.28
C GLN A 120 -21.58 -5.62 28.15
N ALA A 121 -22.80 -5.36 27.67
CA ALA A 121 -24.02 -5.73 28.39
C ALA A 121 -24.15 -7.26 28.54
N ASP A 122 -23.85 -8.00 27.47
CA ASP A 122 -23.85 -9.47 27.49
C ASP A 122 -22.81 -10.01 28.49
N ALA A 123 -21.60 -9.44 28.53
CA ALA A 123 -20.58 -9.81 29.51
C ALA A 123 -21.02 -9.55 30.96
N ALA A 124 -21.61 -8.37 31.23
CA ALA A 124 -22.10 -8.02 32.56
C ALA A 124 -23.26 -8.93 33.02
N ALA A 125 -24.14 -9.34 32.10
CA ALA A 125 -25.22 -10.27 32.40
C ALA A 125 -24.68 -11.66 32.78
N VAL A 126 -23.66 -12.15 32.08
CA VAL A 126 -22.99 -13.41 32.42
C VAL A 126 -22.31 -13.35 33.79
N GLU A 127 -21.66 -12.22 34.13
CA GLU A 127 -21.04 -12.03 35.44
C GLU A 127 -22.07 -11.99 36.58
N ALA A 128 -23.21 -11.33 36.37
CA ALA A 128 -24.29 -11.26 37.34
C ALA A 128 -24.95 -12.62 37.59
N ASP A 129 -25.18 -13.41 36.54
CA ASP A 129 -25.71 -14.76 36.64
C ASP A 129 -24.76 -15.69 37.41
N ALA A 130 -23.46 -15.62 37.11
CA ALA A 130 -22.43 -16.38 37.82
C ALA A 130 -22.35 -16.02 39.32
N ALA A 131 -22.48 -14.73 39.65
CA ALA A 131 -22.50 -14.27 41.04
C ALA A 131 -23.76 -14.72 41.80
N GLY A 132 -24.92 -14.72 41.14
CA GLY A 132 -26.18 -15.20 41.71
C GLY A 132 -26.20 -16.71 41.94
N ALA A 133 -25.54 -17.50 41.09
CA ALA A 133 -25.44 -18.96 41.23
C ALA A 133 -24.47 -19.41 42.35
N ALA A 134 -23.60 -18.52 42.84
CA ALA A 134 -22.62 -18.80 43.88
C ALA A 134 -23.06 -18.38 45.30
N ALA A 135 -24.24 -17.75 45.43
CA ALA A 135 -24.84 -17.30 46.69
C ALA A 135 -25.91 -18.27 47.19
#